data_AF-A0A7T4PHV8-F1
#
_entry.id   AF-A0A7T4PHV8-F1
#
_cell.length_a   1.000
_cell.length_b   1.000
_cell.length_c   1.000
_cell.angle_alpha   90.00
_cell.angle_beta   90.00
_cell.angle_gamma   90.00
#
_symmetry.space_group_name_H-M   'P 1'
#
loop_
_entity.id
_entity.type
_entity.pdbx_description
1 polymer ?
#
loop_
_entity_poly.entity_id
_entity_poly.type
_entity_poly.pdbx_seq_one_letter_code
_entity_poly.pdbx_strand_id
1 'polypeptide(L)'
;MLTEERFADVCTEVTWHAKKFLDLIHIHSEQEVRGRQPRATLNPLTVLMAAAAWERFVSDLAGAASYSDEKWGESGASGLGRFQIPKGKKPDGKGAISRPWEPDHLSPYLRQRGVLDRDISDEWAAWLSFTRVGATPKGWSFAEYVQDADAFRDILKEVQKVRNGVAHLAFPQDLATAQASSYSWTNNAKSITIQSGHARGLSAALLQLIDASIVTVARSHRWPIESYRLPAAWFRAKVPGSDSRYPGAEFWGGRSLHRLSS
;
A
#
# COMPACT_ATOMS: atom_id res chain seq x y z
N MET A 1 -5.90 19.68 -13.73
CA MET A 1 -7.09 18.82 -13.59
C MET A 1 -6.67 17.41 -13.96
N LEU A 2 -7.14 16.38 -13.26
CA LEU A 2 -6.82 14.99 -13.59
C LEU A 2 -7.52 14.59 -14.90
N THR A 3 -6.78 13.99 -15.83
CA THR A 3 -7.34 13.44 -17.08
C THR A 3 -7.33 11.91 -17.01
N GLU A 4 -8.16 11.28 -17.85
CA GLU A 4 -8.30 9.82 -17.92
C GLU A 4 -6.98 9.13 -18.30
N GLU A 5 -6.28 9.66 -19.31
CA GLU A 5 -4.97 9.16 -19.75
C GLU A 5 -3.95 9.16 -18.62
N ARG A 6 -3.83 10.29 -17.92
CA ARG A 6 -2.90 10.40 -16.79
C ARG A 6 -3.27 9.46 -15.65
N PHE A 7 -4.56 9.27 -15.40
CA PHE A 7 -5.02 8.31 -14.41
C PHE A 7 -4.69 6.86 -14.82
N ALA A 8 -4.78 6.53 -16.10
CA ALA A 8 -4.36 5.23 -16.63
C ALA A 8 -2.86 4.96 -16.39
N ASP A 9 -2.00 5.98 -16.59
CA ASP A 9 -0.57 5.89 -16.29
C ASP A 9 -0.33 5.61 -14.80
N VAL A 10 -1.00 6.35 -13.91
CA VAL A 10 -0.92 6.14 -12.46
C VAL A 10 -1.34 4.72 -12.08
N CYS A 11 -2.43 4.20 -12.67
CA CYS A 11 -2.93 2.85 -12.42
C CYS A 11 -1.95 1.77 -12.92
N THR A 12 -1.31 2.01 -14.06
CA THR A 12 -0.27 1.12 -14.59
C THR A 12 0.93 1.05 -13.66
N GLU A 13 1.40 2.20 -13.18
CA GLU A 13 2.57 2.26 -12.31
C GLU A 13 2.31 1.67 -10.91
N VAL A 14 1.16 1.97 -10.29
CA VAL A 14 0.81 1.33 -9.02
C VAL A 14 0.66 -0.19 -9.16
N THR A 15 0.16 -0.67 -10.31
CA THR A 15 0.10 -2.11 -10.60
C THR A 15 1.51 -2.71 -10.65
N TRP A 16 2.49 -2.02 -11.26
CA TRP A 16 3.90 -2.44 -11.24
C TRP A 16 4.50 -2.43 -9.84
N HIS A 17 4.21 -1.42 -9.03
CA HIS A 17 4.67 -1.37 -7.64
C HIS A 17 4.04 -2.47 -6.77
N ALA A 18 2.76 -2.79 -6.98
CA ALA A 18 2.07 -3.84 -6.26
C ALA A 18 2.66 -5.23 -6.55
N LYS A 19 3.01 -5.51 -7.81
CA LYS A 19 3.72 -6.75 -8.19
C LYS A 19 4.98 -6.96 -7.36
N LYS A 20 5.74 -5.90 -7.04
CA LYS A 20 7.02 -6.04 -6.29
C LYS A 20 6.82 -6.64 -4.91
N PHE A 21 5.81 -6.19 -4.14
CA PHE A 21 5.57 -6.78 -2.83
C PHE A 21 4.87 -8.14 -2.91
N LEU A 22 4.05 -8.38 -3.94
CA LEU A 22 3.48 -9.71 -4.20
C LEU A 22 4.56 -10.74 -4.54
N ASP A 23 5.56 -10.35 -5.35
CA ASP A 23 6.73 -11.19 -5.65
C ASP A 23 7.49 -11.55 -4.36
N LEU A 24 7.67 -10.59 -3.44
CA LEU A 24 8.31 -10.86 -2.15
C LEU A 24 7.49 -11.85 -1.30
N ILE A 25 6.16 -11.74 -1.28
CA ILE A 25 5.30 -12.71 -0.59
C ILE A 25 5.40 -14.08 -1.26
N HIS A 26 5.42 -14.13 -2.59
CA HIS A 26 5.53 -15.36 -3.38
C HIS A 26 6.84 -16.08 -3.07
N ILE A 27 7.99 -15.39 -3.20
CA ILE A 27 9.33 -15.90 -2.86
C ILE A 27 9.39 -16.35 -1.40
N HIS A 28 8.73 -15.62 -0.48
CA HIS A 28 8.65 -16.03 0.92
C HIS A 28 7.84 -17.33 1.10
N SER A 29 6.80 -17.57 0.28
CA SER A 29 5.86 -18.69 0.42
C SER A 29 6.35 -20.04 -0.14
N GLU A 30 7.39 -20.07 -0.99
CA GLU A 30 7.62 -21.24 -1.85
C GLU A 30 8.30 -22.46 -1.21
N GLN A 31 9.08 -22.39 -0.12
CA GLN A 31 9.82 -23.59 0.38
C GLN A 31 10.19 -23.58 1.87
N GLU A 32 10.26 -24.77 2.49
CA GLU A 32 11.01 -24.98 3.74
C GLU A 32 12.53 -24.86 3.46
N VAL A 33 13.26 -24.11 4.28
CA VAL A 33 14.72 -23.93 4.13
C VAL A 33 15.42 -24.30 5.43
N ARG A 34 16.49 -25.11 5.35
CA ARG A 34 17.37 -25.42 6.50
C ARG A 34 18.24 -24.19 6.85
N GLY A 35 18.33 -23.81 8.13
CA GLY A 35 19.25 -22.76 8.64
C GLY A 35 18.56 -21.53 9.27
N ARG A 36 19.36 -20.55 9.75
CA ARG A 36 18.86 -19.23 10.23
C ARG A 36 18.20 -18.50 9.05
N GLN A 37 16.86 -18.54 8.98
CA GLN A 37 16.07 -18.12 7.81
C GLN A 37 16.42 -16.71 7.28
N PRO A 38 17.05 -16.59 6.10
CA PRO A 38 17.26 -15.30 5.43
C PRO A 38 15.95 -14.61 5.02
N ARG A 39 14.87 -15.39 4.88
CA ARG A 39 13.54 -14.91 4.44
C ARG A 39 12.82 -14.08 5.50
N ALA A 40 13.14 -14.22 6.78
CA ALA A 40 12.52 -13.39 7.80
C ALA A 40 12.82 -11.90 7.54
N THR A 41 13.99 -11.57 7.02
CA THR A 41 14.36 -10.19 6.63
C THR A 41 13.51 -9.64 5.47
N LEU A 42 12.79 -10.50 4.73
CA LEU A 42 11.86 -10.08 3.67
C LEU A 42 10.51 -9.59 4.22
N ASN A 43 10.08 -10.00 5.42
CA ASN A 43 8.79 -9.58 5.97
C ASN A 43 8.69 -8.06 6.14
N PRO A 44 9.68 -7.38 6.76
CA PRO A 44 9.67 -5.93 6.83
C PRO A 44 9.78 -5.26 5.45
N LEU A 45 10.60 -5.82 4.54
CA LEU A 45 10.74 -5.31 3.17
C LEU A 45 9.44 -5.41 2.37
N THR A 46 8.65 -6.46 2.58
CA THR A 46 7.33 -6.63 1.97
C THR A 46 6.43 -5.46 2.34
N VAL A 47 6.36 -5.11 3.64
CA VAL A 47 5.58 -3.97 4.13
C VAL A 47 6.13 -2.65 3.61
N LEU A 48 7.47 -2.47 3.57
CA LEU A 48 8.09 -1.27 3.00
C LEU A 48 7.69 -1.08 1.53
N MET A 49 7.74 -2.15 0.73
CA MET A 49 7.38 -2.08 -0.69
C MET A 49 5.89 -1.82 -0.90
N ALA A 50 5.02 -2.39 -0.05
CA ALA A 50 3.59 -2.09 -0.06
C ALA A 50 3.31 -0.63 0.34
N ALA A 51 3.99 -0.12 1.38
CA ALA A 51 3.89 1.28 1.81
C ALA A 51 4.38 2.23 0.70
N ALA A 52 5.49 1.90 0.05
CA ALA A 52 6.02 2.68 -1.07
C ALA A 52 5.05 2.69 -2.26
N ALA A 53 4.38 1.58 -2.57
CA ALA A 53 3.34 1.52 -3.61
C ALA A 53 2.17 2.46 -3.29
N TRP A 54 1.71 2.46 -2.04
CA TRP A 54 0.64 3.37 -1.57
C TRP A 54 1.07 4.84 -1.61
N GLU A 55 2.21 5.18 -1.01
CA GLU A 55 2.74 6.55 -0.96
C GLU A 55 2.97 7.09 -2.38
N ARG A 56 3.48 6.25 -3.28
CA ARG A 56 3.73 6.62 -4.68
C ARG A 56 2.43 6.83 -5.45
N PHE A 57 1.46 5.93 -5.31
CA PHE A 57 0.13 6.08 -5.91
C PHE A 57 -0.53 7.41 -5.54
N VAL A 58 -0.56 7.76 -4.25
CA VAL A 58 -1.12 9.04 -3.78
C VAL A 58 -0.36 10.24 -4.37
N SER A 59 0.97 10.16 -4.41
CA SER A 59 1.81 11.19 -5.01
C SER A 59 1.55 11.36 -6.51
N ASP A 60 1.40 10.26 -7.23
CA ASP A 60 1.23 10.25 -8.67
C ASP A 60 -0.17 10.73 -9.07
N LEU A 61 -1.22 10.38 -8.31
CA LEU A 61 -2.56 10.99 -8.47
C LEU A 61 -2.51 12.51 -8.32
N ALA A 62 -1.85 12.99 -7.28
CA ALA A 62 -1.69 14.42 -7.02
C ALA A 62 -0.89 15.11 -8.12
N GLY A 63 0.19 14.49 -8.59
CA GLY A 63 1.01 14.97 -9.70
C GLY A 63 0.22 15.03 -11.01
N ALA A 64 -0.50 13.96 -11.34
CA ALA A 64 -1.35 13.84 -12.52
C ALA A 64 -2.40 14.94 -12.60
N ALA A 65 -2.97 15.33 -11.47
CA ALA A 65 -3.95 16.41 -11.42
C ALA A 65 -3.34 17.82 -11.45
N SER A 66 -2.08 17.99 -11.01
CA SER A 66 -1.50 19.31 -10.71
C SER A 66 -0.43 19.79 -11.70
N TYR A 67 0.28 18.89 -12.38
CA TYR A 67 1.36 19.28 -13.28
C TYR A 67 0.86 19.72 -14.66
N SER A 68 1.58 20.66 -15.28
CA SER A 68 1.40 21.03 -16.69
C SER A 68 1.75 19.85 -17.60
N ASP A 69 1.24 19.84 -18.82
CA ASP A 69 1.58 18.81 -19.83
C ASP A 69 3.09 18.75 -20.09
N GLU A 70 3.77 19.90 -20.13
CA GLU A 70 5.24 19.94 -20.27
C GLU A 70 5.97 19.18 -19.14
N LYS A 71 5.47 19.25 -17.90
CA LYS A 71 6.06 18.51 -16.77
C LYS A 71 5.61 17.06 -16.72
N TRP A 72 4.48 16.74 -17.33
CA TRP A 72 3.92 15.40 -17.39
C TRP A 72 4.49 14.65 -18.62
N GLY A 73 5.43 13.74 -18.40
CA GLY A 73 6.05 12.93 -19.47
C GLY A 73 7.53 13.18 -19.72
N GLU A 74 8.13 14.21 -19.11
CA GLU A 74 9.56 14.52 -19.27
C GLU A 74 10.52 13.56 -18.52
N SER A 75 10.06 12.47 -17.90
CA SER A 75 10.98 11.63 -17.12
C SER A 75 10.69 10.13 -17.11
N GLY A 76 11.59 9.40 -17.77
CA GLY A 76 11.84 7.97 -17.59
C GLY A 76 10.97 7.04 -18.42
N ALA A 77 11.45 5.81 -18.63
CA ALA A 77 10.82 4.76 -19.44
C ALA A 77 9.42 4.31 -18.96
N SER A 78 8.90 4.87 -17.87
CA SER A 78 7.55 4.61 -17.35
C SER A 78 6.61 5.83 -17.37
N GLY A 79 7.01 6.96 -17.98
CA GLY A 79 6.16 8.15 -18.13
C GLY A 79 5.92 8.97 -16.86
N LEU A 80 6.11 8.39 -15.66
CA LEU A 80 6.01 9.11 -14.39
C LEU A 80 7.37 9.61 -13.94
N GLY A 81 7.54 10.92 -14.04
CA GLY A 81 8.69 11.62 -13.52
C GLY A 81 8.92 11.40 -12.03
N ARG A 82 10.13 11.72 -11.56
CA ARG A 82 10.46 11.87 -10.14
C ARG A 82 9.74 13.09 -9.57
N PHE A 83 8.42 13.02 -9.53
CA PHE A 83 7.57 14.05 -9.02
C PHE A 83 7.81 14.17 -7.53
N GLN A 84 8.41 15.30 -7.12
CA GLN A 84 8.48 15.65 -5.73
C GLN A 84 7.04 15.83 -5.23
N ILE A 85 6.70 15.12 -4.16
CA ILE A 85 5.44 15.32 -3.43
C ILE A 85 5.30 16.83 -3.17
N PRO A 86 4.38 17.54 -3.86
CA PRO A 86 4.23 18.96 -3.64
C PRO A 86 3.72 19.11 -2.21
N LYS A 87 4.45 19.85 -1.37
CA LYS A 87 4.07 20.07 0.04
C LYS A 87 2.63 20.58 0.09
N GLY A 88 1.71 19.84 0.70
CA GLY A 88 0.37 20.36 1.00
C GLY A 88 0.49 21.51 1.99
N LYS A 89 -0.47 22.44 2.03
CA LYS A 89 -0.55 23.43 3.13
C LYS A 89 -1.63 22.96 4.10
N LYS A 90 -1.37 23.09 5.40
CA LYS A 90 -2.41 22.83 6.41
C LYS A 90 -3.64 23.73 6.18
N PRO A 91 -4.84 23.34 6.65
CA PRO A 91 -6.06 24.15 6.52
C PRO A 91 -5.93 25.57 7.10
N ASP A 92 -5.07 25.74 8.11
CA ASP A 92 -4.76 27.02 8.77
C ASP A 92 -3.73 27.88 8.00
N GLY A 93 -3.25 27.41 6.84
CA GLY A 93 -2.21 28.06 6.05
C GLY A 93 -0.81 28.03 6.67
N LYS A 94 -0.63 27.44 7.87
CA LYS A 94 0.64 27.44 8.62
C LYS A 94 1.32 26.07 8.52
N GLY A 95 2.35 26.02 7.66
CA GLY A 95 3.23 24.87 7.52
C GLY A 95 2.75 23.84 6.50
N ALA A 96 3.67 22.92 6.17
CA ALA A 96 3.41 21.87 5.21
C ALA A 96 2.59 20.72 5.83
N ILE A 97 1.66 20.14 5.08
CA ILE A 97 1.15 18.79 5.33
C ILE A 97 2.36 17.87 5.17
N SER A 98 2.88 17.39 6.29
CA SER A 98 4.07 16.54 6.31
C SER A 98 3.80 15.11 5.84
N ARG A 99 2.52 14.71 5.74
CA ARG A 99 2.09 13.31 5.55
C ARG A 99 0.77 13.18 4.77
N PRO A 100 0.74 13.42 3.45
CA PRO A 100 -0.47 13.32 2.64
C PRO A 100 -1.07 11.91 2.50
N TRP A 101 -0.44 10.88 3.09
CA TRP A 101 -0.93 9.49 3.06
C TRP A 101 -1.66 9.07 4.34
N GLU A 102 -1.70 9.91 5.38
CA GLU A 102 -2.55 9.69 6.56
C GLU A 102 -4.00 10.07 6.23
N PRO A 103 -5.04 9.34 6.69
CA PRO A 103 -6.44 9.57 6.28
C PRO A 103 -6.91 11.02 6.49
N ASP A 104 -6.57 11.62 7.64
CA ASP A 104 -6.93 13.00 8.01
C ASP A 104 -6.30 14.07 7.10
N HIS A 105 -5.30 13.70 6.33
CA HIS A 105 -4.54 14.59 5.46
C HIS A 105 -4.70 14.24 3.98
N LEU A 106 -5.00 12.98 3.68
CA LEU A 106 -5.13 12.45 2.32
C LEU A 106 -6.27 13.11 1.56
N SER A 107 -7.48 13.06 2.10
CA SER A 107 -8.65 13.59 1.41
C SER A 107 -8.54 15.11 1.19
N PRO A 108 -8.17 15.94 2.18
CA PRO A 108 -7.87 17.36 1.93
C PRO A 108 -6.77 17.59 0.89
N TYR A 109 -5.71 16.78 0.93
CA TYR A 109 -4.58 16.90 0.00
C TYR A 109 -4.96 16.64 -1.46
N LEU A 110 -5.79 15.61 -1.69
CA LEU A 110 -6.30 15.23 -3.01
C LEU A 110 -7.36 16.23 -3.52
N ARG A 111 -8.26 16.70 -2.65
CA ARG A 111 -9.25 17.73 -3.00
C ARG A 111 -8.60 19.06 -3.40
N GLN A 112 -7.58 19.50 -2.66
CA GLN A 112 -6.83 20.72 -2.98
C GLN A 112 -6.23 20.70 -4.39
N ARG A 113 -5.98 19.51 -4.95
CA ARG A 113 -5.36 19.31 -6.27
C ARG A 113 -6.36 18.96 -7.36
N GLY A 114 -7.66 18.95 -7.05
CA GLY A 114 -8.71 18.61 -8.01
C GLY A 114 -8.67 17.16 -8.47
N VAL A 115 -8.19 16.24 -7.61
CA VAL A 115 -8.26 14.79 -7.87
C VAL A 115 -9.68 14.29 -7.61
N LEU A 116 -10.33 14.77 -6.54
CA LEU A 116 -11.67 14.40 -6.09
C LEU A 116 -12.36 15.62 -5.48
N ASP A 117 -13.69 15.59 -5.36
CA ASP A 117 -14.50 16.58 -4.64
C ASP A 117 -14.96 16.10 -3.24
N ARG A 118 -14.95 14.78 -3.02
CA ARG A 118 -15.26 14.10 -1.75
C ARG A 118 -14.04 13.42 -1.13
N ASP A 119 -14.22 12.90 0.09
CA ASP A 119 -13.15 12.21 0.79
C ASP A 119 -12.96 10.81 0.20
N ILE A 120 -11.71 10.48 -0.18
CA ILE A 120 -11.40 9.19 -0.83
C ILE A 120 -11.65 8.01 0.11
N SER A 121 -11.53 8.27 1.42
CA SER A 121 -11.70 7.29 2.49
C SER A 121 -13.14 6.91 2.75
N ASP A 122 -14.13 7.70 2.31
CA ASP A 122 -15.55 7.40 2.58
C ASP A 122 -16.00 6.07 1.96
N GLU A 123 -15.32 5.64 0.91
CA GLU A 123 -15.60 4.39 0.18
C GLU A 123 -14.64 3.26 0.59
N TRP A 124 -13.76 3.48 1.57
CA TRP A 124 -12.81 2.44 1.98
C TRP A 124 -13.52 1.33 2.75
N ALA A 125 -13.39 0.11 2.23
CA ALA A 125 -13.81 -1.12 2.87
C ALA A 125 -12.72 -2.19 2.68
N ALA A 126 -12.40 -2.93 3.74
CA ALA A 126 -11.32 -3.91 3.70
C ALA A 126 -11.50 -5.02 4.73
N TRP A 127 -10.96 -6.20 4.42
CA TRP A 127 -10.61 -7.18 5.45
C TRP A 127 -9.25 -6.80 6.06
N LEU A 128 -9.23 -6.55 7.36
CA LEU A 128 -8.05 -6.15 8.14
C LEU A 128 -7.66 -7.28 9.10
N SER A 129 -6.36 -7.50 9.30
CA SER A 129 -5.83 -8.57 10.16
C SER A 129 -4.99 -7.97 11.29
N PHE A 130 -5.47 -8.07 12.53
CA PHE A 130 -4.80 -7.50 13.70
C PHE A 130 -4.01 -8.54 14.53
N THR A 131 -4.16 -9.84 14.25
CA THR A 131 -3.49 -10.90 15.02
C THR A 131 -2.24 -11.46 14.33
N ARG A 132 -1.24 -11.87 15.13
CA ARG A 132 0.15 -12.13 14.68
C ARG A 132 0.62 -13.59 14.85
N VAL A 133 -0.21 -14.58 14.49
CA VAL A 133 0.11 -15.99 14.79
C VAL A 133 0.60 -16.76 13.55
N GLY A 134 1.85 -17.23 13.56
CA GLY A 134 2.35 -18.24 12.59
C GLY A 134 2.98 -17.66 11.32
N ALA A 135 2.74 -18.27 10.15
CA ALA A 135 3.19 -17.76 8.85
C ALA A 135 2.08 -17.04 8.07
N THR A 136 0.83 -17.24 8.46
CA THR A 136 -0.37 -16.72 7.79
C THR A 136 -1.01 -15.61 8.62
N PRO A 137 -1.62 -14.60 8.00
CA PRO A 137 -2.51 -13.68 8.70
C PRO A 137 -3.66 -14.45 9.37
N LYS A 138 -4.11 -13.99 10.54
CA LYS A 138 -5.28 -14.55 11.25
C LYS A 138 -6.11 -13.42 11.83
N GLY A 139 -7.33 -13.73 12.28
CA GLY A 139 -8.20 -12.75 12.92
C GLY A 139 -8.60 -11.63 11.97
N TRP A 140 -9.05 -12.02 10.78
CA TRP A 140 -9.57 -11.09 9.77
C TRP A 140 -10.90 -10.51 10.24
N SER A 141 -10.98 -9.19 10.28
CA SER A 141 -12.19 -8.42 10.56
C SER A 141 -12.50 -7.51 9.39
N PHE A 142 -13.76 -7.47 8.97
CA PHE A 142 -14.20 -6.53 7.95
C PHE A 142 -14.44 -5.17 8.60
N ALA A 143 -13.98 -4.12 7.96
CA ALA A 143 -14.23 -2.75 8.38
C ALA A 143 -14.56 -1.88 7.17
N GLU A 144 -15.50 -0.97 7.37
CA GLU A 144 -15.77 0.16 6.48
C GLU A 144 -15.32 1.42 7.20
N TYR A 145 -14.63 2.32 6.51
CA TYR A 145 -14.02 3.49 7.13
C TYR A 145 -15.05 4.40 7.78
N VAL A 146 -16.24 4.54 7.19
CA VAL A 146 -17.35 5.33 7.73
C VAL A 146 -17.90 4.77 9.05
N GLN A 147 -17.69 3.49 9.32
CA GLN A 147 -18.15 2.81 10.55
C GLN A 147 -17.04 2.69 11.59
N ASP A 148 -15.80 2.46 11.14
CA ASP A 148 -14.65 2.19 12.00
C ASP A 148 -13.37 2.81 11.41
N ALA A 149 -13.31 4.15 11.41
CA ALA A 149 -12.14 4.89 10.93
C ALA A 149 -10.87 4.54 11.72
N ASP A 150 -11.01 4.22 13.00
CA ASP A 150 -9.88 3.94 13.89
C ASP A 150 -9.16 2.64 13.50
N ALA A 151 -9.87 1.60 13.07
CA ALA A 151 -9.25 0.39 12.52
C ALA A 151 -8.31 0.67 11.33
N PHE A 152 -8.71 1.57 10.42
CA PHE A 152 -7.87 1.99 9.29
C PHE A 152 -6.68 2.85 9.75
N ARG A 153 -6.90 3.78 10.69
CA ARG A 153 -5.82 4.59 11.26
C ARG A 153 -4.77 3.71 11.93
N ASP A 154 -5.20 2.71 12.69
CA ASP A 154 -4.30 1.83 13.42
C ASP A 154 -3.47 0.96 12.47
N ILE A 155 -4.09 0.40 11.42
CA ILE A 155 -3.35 -0.32 10.37
C ILE A 155 -2.33 0.57 9.67
N LEU A 156 -2.70 1.79 9.28
CA LEU A 156 -1.78 2.72 8.60
C LEU A 156 -0.66 3.20 9.53
N LYS A 157 -0.93 3.40 10.82
CA LYS A 157 0.10 3.67 11.84
C LYS A 157 1.05 2.48 11.98
N GLU A 158 0.56 1.25 11.99
CA GLU A 158 1.42 0.06 12.04
C GLU A 158 2.26 -0.09 10.77
N VAL A 159 1.70 0.15 9.59
CA VAL A 159 2.45 0.23 8.31
C VAL A 159 3.58 1.24 8.42
N GLN A 160 3.27 2.45 8.90
CA GLN A 160 4.26 3.53 9.03
C GLN A 160 5.37 3.17 10.00
N LYS A 161 5.02 2.57 11.16
CA LYS A 161 6.00 2.09 12.13
C LYS A 161 6.95 1.09 11.49
N VAL A 162 6.44 0.08 10.79
CA VAL A 162 7.29 -0.91 10.10
C VAL A 162 8.14 -0.26 9.02
N ARG A 163 7.55 0.56 8.14
CA ARG A 163 8.25 1.27 7.06
C ARG A 163 9.41 2.12 7.59
N ASN A 164 9.17 2.93 8.64
CA ASN A 164 10.22 3.74 9.26
C ASN A 164 11.27 2.88 9.96
N GLY A 165 10.86 1.83 10.66
CA GLY A 165 11.77 0.87 11.25
C GLY A 165 12.72 0.25 10.22
N VAL A 166 12.21 -0.16 9.06
CA VAL A 166 13.04 -0.71 7.97
C VAL A 166 14.00 0.34 7.40
N ALA A 167 13.55 1.58 7.24
CA ALA A 167 14.42 2.66 6.80
C ALA A 167 15.60 2.83 7.77
N HIS A 168 15.37 2.81 9.08
CA HIS A 168 16.44 2.85 10.08
C HIS A 168 17.33 1.60 10.07
N LEU A 169 16.80 0.41 9.76
CA LEU A 169 17.65 -0.79 9.59
C LEU A 169 18.62 -0.68 8.40
N ALA A 170 18.25 0.06 7.35
CA ALA A 170 19.13 0.30 6.21
C ALA A 170 20.32 1.22 6.56
N PHE A 171 20.27 1.91 7.71
CA PHE A 171 21.35 2.77 8.22
C PHE A 171 21.93 2.18 9.52
N PRO A 172 23.12 1.55 9.48
CA PRO A 172 23.73 0.91 10.65
C PRO A 172 23.87 1.81 11.89
N GLN A 173 23.93 3.12 11.69
CA GLN A 173 24.05 4.14 12.73
C GLN A 173 22.74 4.32 13.55
N ASP A 174 21.60 4.00 12.94
CA ASP A 174 20.26 4.14 13.55
C ASP A 174 19.73 2.84 14.18
N LEU A 175 20.50 1.75 14.09
CA LEU A 175 20.11 0.43 14.61
C LEU A 175 19.86 0.47 16.13
N ALA A 176 20.63 1.26 16.87
CA ALA A 176 20.45 1.49 18.30
C ALA A 176 19.14 2.25 18.61
N THR A 177 18.77 3.20 17.75
CA THR A 177 17.50 3.95 17.85
C THR A 177 16.30 3.05 17.55
N ALA A 178 16.43 2.16 16.56
CA ALA A 178 15.42 1.16 16.21
C ALA A 178 15.22 0.08 17.29
N GLN A 179 16.21 -0.15 18.16
CA GLN A 179 16.08 -1.03 19.33
C GLN A 179 15.39 -0.34 20.52
N ALA A 180 15.56 0.96 20.67
CA ALA A 180 14.98 1.75 21.78
C ALA A 180 13.52 2.19 21.52
N SER A 181 13.12 2.23 20.25
CA SER A 181 11.74 2.50 19.85
C SER A 181 10.94 1.20 19.86
N SER A 182 9.69 1.29 20.31
CA SER A 182 8.71 0.22 20.52
C SER A 182 8.30 -0.57 19.27
N TYR A 183 9.17 -0.64 18.26
CA TYR A 183 8.98 -1.46 17.09
C TYR A 183 8.92 -2.92 17.55
N SER A 184 7.83 -3.59 17.22
CA SER A 184 7.61 -5.01 17.49
C SER A 184 8.47 -5.90 16.59
N TRP A 185 9.80 -5.72 16.67
CA TRP A 185 10.84 -6.57 16.14
C TRP A 185 10.96 -7.84 16.99
N THR A 186 9.86 -8.53 17.22
CA THR A 186 9.83 -9.79 17.93
C THR A 186 9.21 -10.82 17.00
N ASN A 187 10.05 -11.71 16.50
CA ASN A 187 9.62 -12.96 15.91
C ASN A 187 10.50 -14.07 16.50
N ASN A 188 9.97 -15.28 16.43
CA ASN A 188 10.48 -16.56 16.92
C ASN A 188 11.80 -16.97 16.22
N ALA A 189 12.20 -16.24 15.18
CA ALA A 189 13.50 -16.32 14.55
C ALA A 189 14.47 -15.41 15.31
N LYS A 190 15.64 -15.91 15.70
CA LYS A 190 16.71 -15.18 16.42
C LYS A 190 17.34 -14.03 15.58
N SER A 191 16.54 -13.17 14.95
CA SER A 191 16.88 -12.11 13.97
C SER A 191 15.89 -10.94 14.05
N ILE A 192 16.35 -9.71 13.76
CA ILE A 192 15.51 -8.50 13.73
C ILE A 192 14.55 -8.58 12.52
N THR A 193 13.29 -8.90 12.78
CA THR A 193 12.22 -9.06 11.76
C THR A 193 10.84 -8.87 12.38
N ILE A 194 9.80 -8.76 11.54
CA ILE A 194 8.39 -8.87 11.93
C ILE A 194 7.82 -10.24 11.55
N GLN A 195 6.72 -10.62 12.20
CA GLN A 195 6.03 -11.88 11.91
C GLN A 195 5.39 -11.86 10.50
N SER A 196 5.48 -12.99 9.77
CA SER A 196 5.11 -13.03 8.35
C SER A 196 3.61 -12.80 8.10
N GLY A 197 2.74 -13.35 8.96
CA GLY A 197 1.31 -13.11 8.88
C GLY A 197 0.94 -11.63 9.09
N HIS A 198 1.66 -10.93 9.97
CA HIS A 198 1.50 -9.51 10.19
C HIS A 198 1.94 -8.71 8.97
N ALA A 199 3.11 -9.02 8.39
CA ALA A 199 3.58 -8.37 7.17
C ALA A 199 2.59 -8.54 6.00
N ARG A 200 2.08 -9.76 5.81
CA ARG A 200 1.05 -10.07 4.81
C ARG A 200 -0.27 -9.35 5.09
N GLY A 201 -0.69 -9.27 6.35
CA GLY A 201 -1.91 -8.55 6.76
C GLY A 201 -1.84 -7.05 6.48
N LEU A 202 -0.71 -6.41 6.82
CA LEU A 202 -0.47 -4.99 6.50
C LEU A 202 -0.41 -4.75 4.99
N SER A 203 0.27 -5.62 4.25
CA SER A 203 0.37 -5.51 2.79
C SER A 203 -0.98 -5.72 2.09
N ALA A 204 -1.79 -6.66 2.60
CA ALA A 204 -3.15 -6.91 2.11
C ALA A 204 -4.08 -5.70 2.34
N ALA A 205 -3.93 -5.00 3.46
CA ALA A 205 -4.68 -3.78 3.71
C ALA A 205 -4.34 -2.71 2.66
N LEU A 206 -3.05 -2.47 2.40
CA LEU A 206 -2.63 -1.49 1.40
C LEU A 206 -3.06 -1.86 -0.03
N LEU A 207 -3.01 -3.15 -0.40
CA LEU A 207 -3.52 -3.61 -1.70
C LEU A 207 -5.02 -3.29 -1.87
N GLN A 208 -5.83 -3.56 -0.85
CA GLN A 208 -7.26 -3.23 -0.84
C GLN A 208 -7.50 -1.73 -0.90
N LEU A 209 -6.73 -0.93 -0.15
CA LEU A 209 -6.85 0.53 -0.16
C LEU A 209 -6.48 1.15 -1.50
N ILE A 210 -5.46 0.63 -2.19
CA ILE A 210 -5.11 1.04 -3.56
C ILE A 210 -6.29 0.78 -4.50
N ASP A 211 -6.79 -0.46 -4.54
CA ASP A 211 -7.88 -0.83 -5.46
C ASP A 211 -9.19 -0.09 -5.14
N ALA A 212 -9.53 0.07 -3.86
CA ALA A 212 -10.66 0.88 -3.43
C ALA A 212 -10.50 2.34 -3.89
N SER A 213 -9.31 2.92 -3.72
CA SER A 213 -9.02 4.29 -4.14
C SER A 213 -9.08 4.49 -5.66
N ILE A 214 -8.59 3.52 -6.44
CA ILE A 214 -8.72 3.50 -7.91
C ILE A 214 -10.20 3.56 -8.30
N VAL A 215 -11.02 2.68 -7.71
CA VAL A 215 -12.46 2.61 -7.97
C VAL A 215 -13.15 3.94 -7.61
N THR A 216 -12.83 4.51 -6.46
CA THR A 216 -13.40 5.79 -6.00
C THR A 216 -13.06 6.93 -6.96
N VAL A 217 -11.80 7.03 -7.41
CA VAL A 217 -11.37 8.05 -8.38
C VAL A 217 -12.06 7.85 -9.71
N ALA A 218 -12.04 6.65 -10.29
CA ALA A 218 -12.69 6.36 -11.56
C ALA A 218 -14.20 6.70 -11.53
N ARG A 219 -14.91 6.33 -10.45
CA ARG A 219 -16.32 6.69 -10.27
C ARG A 219 -16.56 8.19 -10.20
N SER A 220 -15.72 8.92 -9.47
CA SER A 220 -15.86 10.36 -9.31
C SER A 220 -15.75 11.09 -10.64
N HIS A 221 -14.93 10.57 -11.56
CA HIS A 221 -14.75 11.12 -12.92
C HIS A 221 -15.61 10.44 -13.99
N ARG A 222 -16.43 9.43 -13.62
CA ARG A 222 -17.27 8.61 -14.52
C ARG A 222 -16.48 7.86 -15.60
N TRP A 223 -15.26 7.43 -15.25
CA TRP A 223 -14.42 6.60 -16.12
C TRP A 223 -14.72 5.11 -15.96
N PRO A 224 -14.44 4.27 -16.98
CA PRO A 224 -14.66 2.83 -16.94
C PRO A 224 -13.73 2.16 -15.91
N ILE A 225 -14.30 1.83 -14.75
CA ILE A 225 -13.58 1.30 -13.58
C ILE A 225 -12.69 0.08 -13.93
N GLU A 226 -13.22 -0.88 -14.67
CA GLU A 226 -12.55 -2.16 -14.94
C GLU A 226 -11.22 -2.03 -15.70
N SER A 227 -11.05 -0.94 -16.46
CA SER A 227 -9.81 -0.66 -17.20
C SER A 227 -8.62 -0.32 -16.29
N TYR A 228 -8.90 0.06 -15.04
CA TYR A 228 -7.90 0.63 -14.12
C TYR A 228 -7.58 -0.28 -12.94
N ARG A 229 -8.44 -1.26 -12.65
CA ARG A 229 -8.34 -2.05 -11.42
C ARG A 229 -7.10 -2.92 -11.38
N LEU A 230 -6.67 -3.20 -10.16
CA LEU A 230 -5.67 -4.23 -9.93
C LEU A 230 -6.23 -5.60 -10.35
N PRO A 231 -5.38 -6.53 -10.86
CA PRO A 231 -5.81 -7.86 -11.26
C PRO A 231 -6.61 -8.60 -10.18
N ALA A 232 -7.80 -9.07 -10.56
CA ALA A 232 -8.74 -9.77 -9.66
C ALA A 232 -8.11 -11.00 -8.98
N ALA A 233 -7.17 -11.65 -9.65
CA ALA A 233 -6.47 -12.83 -9.15
C ALA A 233 -5.73 -12.56 -7.83
N TRP A 234 -5.22 -11.33 -7.64
CA TRP A 234 -4.44 -10.96 -6.45
C TRP A 234 -5.27 -10.87 -5.18
N PHE A 235 -6.60 -10.80 -5.28
CA PHE A 235 -7.52 -10.69 -4.14
C PHE A 235 -8.12 -12.05 -3.74
N ARG A 236 -7.86 -13.11 -4.51
CA ARG A 236 -8.42 -14.44 -4.21
C ARG A 236 -7.66 -15.11 -3.07
N ALA A 237 -8.36 -15.99 -2.35
CA ALA A 237 -7.75 -16.91 -1.38
C ALA A 237 -6.56 -17.68 -1.96
N LYS A 238 -6.72 -18.12 -3.21
CA LYS A 238 -5.70 -18.80 -4.00
C LYS A 238 -5.73 -18.26 -5.42
N VAL A 239 -4.56 -17.90 -5.95
CA VAL A 239 -4.42 -17.41 -7.31
C VAL A 239 -4.76 -18.53 -8.30
N PRO A 240 -5.59 -18.29 -9.33
CA PRO A 240 -5.91 -19.30 -10.33
C PRO A 240 -4.66 -19.83 -11.04
N GLY A 241 -4.61 -21.12 -11.37
CA GLY A 241 -3.47 -21.70 -12.09
C GLY A 241 -3.27 -21.12 -13.50
N SER A 242 -4.26 -20.44 -14.06
CA SER A 242 -4.17 -19.71 -15.33
C SER A 242 -3.39 -18.40 -15.23
N ASP A 243 -3.11 -17.89 -14.03
CA ASP A 243 -2.21 -16.75 -13.85
C ASP A 243 -0.77 -17.21 -14.08
N SER A 244 -0.12 -16.66 -15.11
CA SER A 244 1.23 -17.09 -15.51
C SER A 244 2.31 -16.69 -14.52
N ARG A 245 2.05 -15.74 -13.61
CA ARG A 245 3.06 -15.18 -12.70
C ARG A 245 2.98 -15.78 -11.31
N TYR A 246 1.77 -16.01 -10.79
CA TYR A 246 1.59 -16.49 -9.42
C TYR A 246 0.72 -17.75 -9.34
N PRO A 247 0.90 -18.76 -10.21
CA PRO A 247 -0.03 -19.88 -10.31
C PRO A 247 -0.16 -20.62 -8.97
N GLY A 248 -1.39 -20.67 -8.43
CA GLY A 248 -1.68 -21.38 -7.19
C GLY A 248 -1.18 -20.71 -5.90
N ALA A 249 -0.65 -19.49 -5.95
CA ALA A 249 -0.13 -18.79 -4.77
C ALA A 249 -1.24 -18.47 -3.74
N GLU A 250 -0.93 -18.62 -2.45
CA GLU A 250 -1.81 -18.26 -1.33
C GLU A 250 -1.21 -17.10 -0.54
N PHE A 251 -1.42 -15.88 -1.04
CA PHE A 251 -0.83 -14.68 -0.45
C PHE A 251 -1.35 -14.40 0.97
N TRP A 252 -2.64 -14.60 1.19
CA TRP A 252 -3.37 -14.06 2.36
C TRP A 252 -3.76 -15.12 3.38
N GLY A 253 -3.11 -16.30 3.34
CA GLY A 253 -3.44 -17.42 4.23
C GLY A 253 -4.84 -17.98 3.98
N GLY A 254 -5.18 -18.20 2.71
CA GLY A 254 -6.49 -18.74 2.30
C GLY A 254 -7.65 -17.75 2.37
N ARG A 255 -7.40 -16.46 2.67
CA ARG A 255 -8.45 -15.43 2.69
C ARG A 255 -8.61 -14.76 1.33
N SER A 256 -9.84 -14.68 0.83
CA SER A 256 -10.17 -13.73 -0.23
C SER A 256 -10.33 -12.33 0.36
N LEU A 257 -9.60 -11.38 -0.19
CA LEU A 257 -9.66 -9.96 0.19
C LEU A 257 -10.91 -9.30 -0.37
N HIS A 258 -11.29 -8.19 0.24
CA HIS A 258 -12.44 -7.40 -0.21
C HIS A 258 -12.07 -6.63 -1.48
N ARG A 259 -13.06 -6.43 -2.34
CA ARG A 259 -13.00 -5.59 -3.53
C ARG A 259 -14.32 -4.84 -3.61
N LEU A 260 -14.28 -3.52 -3.78
CA LEU A 260 -15.50 -2.75 -4.03
C LEU A 260 -16.18 -3.29 -5.31
N SER A 261 -17.50 -3.48 -5.24
CA SER A 261 -18.34 -3.87 -6.38
C SER A 261 -18.35 -2.74 -7.40
N SER A 262 -18.02 -3.00 -8.67
CA SER A 262 -17.93 -2.00 -9.77
C SER A 262 -19.14 -1.10 -9.86
#